data_AF-A0A327YA35-F1
#
_entry.id   AF-A0A327YA35-F1
#
_cell.length_a   1.000
_cell.length_b   1.000
_cell.length_c   1.000
_cell.angle_alpha   90.00
_cell.angle_beta   90.00
_cell.angle_gamma   90.00
#
_symmetry.space_group_name_H-M   'P 1'
#
loop_
_entity.id
_entity.type
_entity.pdbx_description
1 polymer ?
#
loop_
_entity_poly.entity_id
_entity_poly.type
_entity_poly.pdbx_seq_one_letter_code
_entity_poly.pdbx_strand_id
1 'polypeptide(L)'
;MKEKIKQLITSGDFQKAIEYIENEDRNILEQVVLELGFDEESISAYSFVCYLINNNETAYYHYLASELLSTALCHLPDAYASALYHAKRAVELSPEDVSLKEHLLLFHDIPEKLISKEEAKAIAQEILKIMPNSEAAKNVLHNA
;
A
#
# COMPACT_ATOMS: atom_id res chain seq x y z
N MET A 1 10.32 10.78 -19.43
CA MET A 1 11.13 9.82 -18.63
C MET A 1 10.23 8.83 -17.90
N LYS A 2 9.21 9.27 -17.15
CA LYS A 2 8.15 8.40 -16.61
C LYS A 2 7.63 7.36 -17.60
N GLU A 3 7.28 7.80 -18.82
CA GLU A 3 6.85 6.89 -19.89
C GLU A 3 7.85 5.79 -20.22
N LYS A 4 9.16 6.07 -20.11
CA LYS A 4 10.18 5.05 -20.32
C LYS A 4 10.17 4.03 -19.18
N ILE A 5 10.03 4.49 -17.94
CA ILE A 5 9.92 3.60 -16.76
C ILE A 5 8.66 2.74 -16.87
N LYS A 6 7.51 3.35 -17.19
CA LYS A 6 6.24 2.66 -17.44
C LYS A 6 6.39 1.56 -18.50
N GLN A 7 7.00 1.87 -19.64
CA GLN A 7 7.28 0.89 -20.70
C GLN A 7 8.19 -0.25 -20.23
N LEU A 8 9.22 0.05 -19.43
CA LEU A 8 10.10 -0.99 -18.89
C LEU A 8 9.35 -1.90 -17.91
N ILE A 9 8.48 -1.33 -17.07
CA ILE A 9 7.61 -2.10 -16.17
C ILE A 9 6.62 -2.97 -16.95
N THR A 10 5.91 -2.42 -17.92
CA THR A 10 4.90 -3.18 -18.69
C THR A 10 5.51 -4.24 -19.61
N SER A 11 6.78 -4.08 -20.01
CA SER A 11 7.54 -5.10 -20.75
C SER A 11 8.26 -6.14 -19.86
N GLY A 12 8.25 -5.96 -18.53
CA GLY A 12 8.90 -6.87 -17.59
C GLY A 12 10.41 -6.63 -17.41
N ASP A 13 10.98 -5.58 -18.00
CA ASP A 13 12.37 -5.15 -17.86
C ASP A 13 12.59 -4.42 -16.50
N PHE A 14 12.20 -5.06 -15.39
CA PHE A 14 12.16 -4.46 -14.05
C PHE A 14 13.51 -3.96 -13.55
N GLN A 15 14.60 -4.68 -13.83
CA GLN A 15 15.94 -4.26 -13.41
C GLN A 15 16.31 -2.90 -14.02
N LYS A 16 16.04 -2.70 -15.31
CA LYS A 16 16.27 -1.41 -15.96
C LYS A 16 15.32 -0.34 -15.43
N ALA A 17 14.06 -0.69 -15.13
CA ALA A 17 13.14 0.26 -14.52
C ALA A 17 13.70 0.83 -13.20
N ILE A 18 14.31 -0.03 -12.36
CA ILE A 18 14.97 0.38 -11.12
C ILE A 18 16.15 1.33 -11.41
N GLU A 19 17.04 0.99 -12.34
CA GLU A 19 18.18 1.85 -12.70
C GLU A 19 17.74 3.25 -13.10
N TYR A 20 16.60 3.39 -13.79
CA TYR A 20 16.04 4.69 -14.12
C TYR A 20 15.44 5.40 -12.90
N ILE A 21 14.78 4.68 -12.00
CA ILE A 21 14.17 5.23 -10.78
C ILE A 21 15.24 5.74 -9.79
N GLU A 22 16.35 5.02 -9.64
CA GLU A 22 17.43 5.38 -8.70
C GLU A 22 18.11 6.71 -9.03
N ASN A 23 18.01 7.16 -10.28
CA ASN A 23 18.59 8.42 -10.75
C ASN A 23 17.62 9.63 -10.61
N GLU A 24 16.47 9.45 -9.97
CA GLU A 24 15.36 10.40 -9.98
C GLU A 24 14.94 10.82 -8.55
N ASP A 25 13.93 11.70 -8.47
CA ASP A 25 13.30 12.09 -7.20
C ASP A 25 12.67 10.86 -6.50
N ARG A 26 12.76 10.82 -5.17
CA ARG A 26 12.22 9.73 -4.33
C ARG A 26 10.75 9.42 -4.59
N ASN A 27 9.97 10.42 -5.01
CA ASN A 27 8.53 10.24 -5.23
C ASN A 27 8.18 9.65 -6.61
N ILE A 28 9.16 9.43 -7.50
CA ILE A 28 8.88 8.95 -8.86
C ILE A 28 8.30 7.54 -8.89
N LEU A 29 8.73 6.68 -7.97
CA LEU A 29 8.33 5.27 -7.92
C LEU A 29 6.84 5.14 -7.69
N GLU A 30 6.34 5.80 -6.63
CA GLU A 30 4.93 5.79 -6.26
C GLU A 30 4.05 6.33 -7.39
N GLN A 31 4.44 7.47 -7.96
CA GLN A 31 3.70 8.08 -9.06
C GLN A 31 3.61 7.14 -10.26
N VAL A 32 4.72 6.53 -10.68
CA VAL A 32 4.71 5.60 -11.82
C VAL A 32 3.87 4.37 -11.54
N VAL A 33 4.00 3.78 -10.35
CA VAL A 33 3.26 2.57 -9.96
C VAL A 33 1.76 2.84 -9.89
N LEU A 34 1.34 3.94 -9.25
CA LEU A 34 -0.07 4.30 -9.13
C LEU A 34 -0.65 4.77 -10.47
N GLU A 35 0.07 5.56 -11.28
CA GLU A 35 -0.37 5.95 -12.63
C GLU A 35 -0.58 4.70 -13.51
N LEU A 36 0.31 3.71 -13.47
CA LEU A 36 0.10 2.44 -14.20
C LEU A 36 -1.14 1.68 -13.73
N GLY A 37 -1.46 1.74 -12.44
CA GLY A 37 -2.66 1.13 -11.89
C GLY A 37 -3.93 1.87 -12.28
N PHE A 38 -3.95 3.20 -12.15
CA PHE A 38 -5.14 4.02 -12.35
C PHE A 38 -5.44 4.29 -13.83
N ASP A 39 -4.42 4.68 -14.59
CA ASP A 39 -4.61 5.15 -15.96
C ASP A 39 -4.58 4.00 -16.97
N GLU A 40 -3.81 2.95 -16.67
CA GLU A 40 -3.56 1.82 -17.58
C GLU A 40 -4.13 0.49 -17.09
N GLU A 41 -4.70 0.44 -15.88
CA GLU A 41 -5.22 -0.78 -15.23
C GLU A 41 -4.21 -1.95 -15.25
N SER A 42 -2.92 -1.62 -15.24
CA SER A 42 -1.88 -2.61 -15.52
C SER A 42 -1.46 -3.38 -14.28
N ILE A 43 -1.77 -4.67 -14.25
CA ILE A 43 -1.29 -5.61 -13.22
C ILE A 43 0.24 -5.77 -13.20
N SER A 44 0.95 -5.31 -14.25
CA SER A 44 2.41 -5.29 -14.26
C SER A 44 2.97 -4.36 -13.18
N ALA A 45 2.23 -3.31 -12.77
CA ALA A 45 2.60 -2.45 -11.67
C ALA A 45 2.71 -3.24 -10.36
N TYR A 46 1.73 -4.09 -10.07
CA TYR A 46 1.76 -4.97 -8.90
C TYR A 46 2.91 -5.99 -9.00
N SER A 47 3.11 -6.58 -10.18
CA SER A 47 4.23 -7.51 -10.42
C SER A 47 5.59 -6.85 -10.18
N PHE A 48 5.73 -5.58 -10.55
CA PHE A 48 6.94 -4.79 -10.30
C PHE A 48 7.14 -4.49 -8.81
N VAL A 49 6.08 -4.11 -8.09
CA VAL A 49 6.18 -3.92 -6.62
C VAL A 49 6.55 -5.23 -5.92
N CYS A 50 5.98 -6.36 -6.32
CA CYS A 50 6.40 -7.69 -5.83
C CYS A 50 7.87 -8.00 -6.13
N TYR A 51 8.38 -7.59 -7.30
CA TYR A 51 9.79 -7.69 -7.62
C TYR A 51 10.66 -6.84 -6.71
N LEU A 52 10.25 -5.60 -6.38
CA LEU A 52 10.95 -4.75 -5.40
C LEU A 52 11.00 -5.40 -4.01
N ILE A 53 9.86 -5.93 -3.54
CA ILE A 53 9.76 -6.64 -2.26
C ILE A 53 10.71 -7.84 -2.23
N ASN A 54 10.76 -8.64 -3.30
CA ASN A 54 11.63 -9.82 -3.37
C ASN A 54 13.13 -9.48 -3.37
N ASN A 55 13.52 -8.30 -3.87
CA ASN A 55 14.92 -7.88 -3.87
C ASN A 55 15.34 -7.19 -2.57
N ASN A 56 14.45 -6.40 -1.97
CA ASN A 56 14.70 -5.70 -0.72
C ASN A 56 13.37 -5.43 0.00
N GLU A 57 12.97 -6.34 0.88
CA GLU A 57 11.71 -6.24 1.62
C GLU A 57 11.72 -5.01 2.54
N THR A 58 10.77 -4.09 2.33
CA THR A 58 10.60 -2.90 3.18
C THR A 58 9.13 -2.66 3.49
N ALA A 59 8.85 -2.02 4.63
CA ALA A 59 7.48 -1.61 4.99
C ALA A 59 6.86 -0.71 3.91
N TYR A 60 7.64 0.18 3.30
CA TYR A 60 7.19 1.07 2.24
C TYR A 60 6.73 0.31 0.98
N TYR A 61 7.46 -0.71 0.52
CA TYR A 61 7.02 -1.47 -0.65
C TYR A 61 5.76 -2.30 -0.38
N HIS A 62 5.59 -2.80 0.84
CA HIS A 62 4.34 -3.41 1.26
C HIS A 62 3.20 -2.39 1.35
N TYR A 63 3.44 -1.19 1.88
CA TYR A 63 2.47 -0.10 1.83
C TYR A 63 2.05 0.23 0.39
N LEU A 64 3.01 0.43 -0.51
CA LEU A 64 2.75 0.74 -1.92
C LEU A 64 1.96 -0.37 -2.63
N ALA A 65 2.28 -1.64 -2.36
CA ALA A 65 1.49 -2.77 -2.87
C ALA A 65 0.04 -2.74 -2.36
N SER A 66 -0.13 -2.46 -1.07
CA SER A 66 -1.44 -2.36 -0.43
C SER A 66 -2.26 -1.21 -0.99
N GLU A 67 -1.67 -0.02 -1.12
CA GLU A 67 -2.30 1.16 -1.70
C GLU A 67 -2.71 0.90 -3.14
N LEU A 68 -1.81 0.38 -3.99
CA LEU A 68 -2.11 0.06 -5.38
C LEU A 68 -3.31 -0.90 -5.51
N LEU A 69 -3.35 -1.95 -4.69
CA LEU A 69 -4.41 -2.96 -4.73
C LEU A 69 -5.73 -2.49 -4.13
N SER A 70 -5.70 -1.63 -3.10
CA SER A 70 -6.91 -1.12 -2.42
C SER A 70 -7.51 0.11 -3.10
N THR A 71 -6.78 0.74 -4.02
CA THR A 71 -7.21 1.94 -4.74
C THR A 71 -7.32 1.68 -6.24
N ALA A 72 -6.21 1.62 -6.97
CA ALA A 72 -6.17 1.59 -8.42
C ALA A 72 -6.65 0.24 -9.00
N LEU A 73 -6.24 -0.87 -8.38
CA LEU A 73 -6.57 -2.22 -8.82
C LEU A 73 -7.69 -2.86 -7.98
N CYS A 74 -8.46 -2.07 -7.23
CA CYS A 74 -9.49 -2.56 -6.31
C CYS A 74 -10.64 -3.31 -7.00
N HIS A 75 -10.80 -3.11 -8.32
CA HIS A 75 -11.80 -3.78 -9.14
C HIS A 75 -11.45 -5.25 -9.45
N LEU A 76 -10.20 -5.68 -9.22
CA LEU A 76 -9.81 -7.07 -9.41
C LEU A 76 -10.34 -7.96 -8.29
N PRO A 77 -10.75 -9.21 -8.59
CA PRO A 77 -11.10 -10.18 -7.57
C PRO A 77 -9.99 -10.33 -6.53
N ASP A 78 -10.38 -10.35 -5.25
CA ASP A 78 -9.49 -10.53 -4.11
C ASP A 78 -8.41 -9.46 -3.92
N ALA A 79 -8.51 -8.31 -4.60
CA ALA A 79 -7.57 -7.20 -4.49
C ALA A 79 -7.49 -6.66 -3.05
N TYR A 80 -8.63 -6.43 -2.39
CA TYR A 80 -8.64 -5.99 -0.98
C TYR A 80 -8.05 -7.00 -0.01
N ALA A 81 -8.24 -8.30 -0.26
CA ALA A 81 -7.64 -9.35 0.58
C ALA A 81 -6.11 -9.36 0.45
N SER A 82 -5.62 -9.23 -0.78
CA SER A 82 -4.19 -9.11 -1.08
C SER A 82 -3.61 -7.79 -0.53
N ALA A 83 -4.36 -6.69 -0.63
CA ALA A 83 -3.98 -5.41 -0.07
C ALA A 83 -3.86 -5.47 1.46
N LEU A 84 -4.79 -6.14 2.14
CA LEU A 84 -4.75 -6.33 3.59
C LEU A 84 -3.53 -7.15 4.01
N TYR A 85 -3.19 -8.21 3.26
CA TYR A 85 -1.96 -8.99 3.50
C TYR A 85 -0.73 -8.08 3.50
N HIS A 86 -0.57 -7.24 2.47
CA HIS A 86 0.55 -6.31 2.40
C HIS A 86 0.51 -5.25 3.51
N ALA A 87 -0.66 -4.68 3.85
CA ALA A 87 -0.79 -3.71 4.93
C ALA A 87 -0.35 -4.29 6.29
N LYS A 88 -0.78 -5.52 6.61
CA LYS A 88 -0.36 -6.20 7.84
C LYS A 88 1.15 -6.39 7.88
N ARG A 89 1.75 -6.84 6.76
CA ARG A 89 3.19 -7.02 6.65
C ARG A 89 3.96 -5.69 6.78
N ALA A 90 3.44 -4.59 6.25
CA ALA A 90 4.04 -3.27 6.41
C ALA A 90 4.12 -2.87 7.89
N VAL A 91 3.04 -3.07 8.65
CA VAL A 91 3.01 -2.80 10.10
C VAL A 91 3.94 -3.72 10.88
N GLU A 92 4.04 -5.01 10.53
CA GLU A 92 5.01 -5.93 11.15
C GLU A 92 6.47 -5.46 10.97
N LEU A 93 6.79 -4.94 9.78
CA LEU A 93 8.14 -4.44 9.45
C LEU A 93 8.43 -3.08 10.09
N SER A 94 7.41 -2.29 10.44
CA SER A 94 7.55 -0.96 11.03
C SER A 94 6.43 -0.65 12.04
N PRO A 95 6.42 -1.32 13.20
CA PRO A 95 5.29 -1.27 14.15
C PRO A 95 5.11 0.09 14.83
N GLU A 96 6.13 0.94 14.85
CA GLU A 96 6.06 2.29 15.41
C GLU A 96 5.50 3.32 14.42
N ASP A 97 5.36 2.95 13.13
CA ASP A 97 4.81 3.83 12.12
C ASP A 97 3.28 3.89 12.23
N VAL A 98 2.81 5.01 12.78
CA VAL A 98 1.38 5.26 12.97
C VAL A 98 0.63 5.32 11.64
N SER A 99 1.26 5.83 10.58
CA SER A 99 0.59 5.98 9.28
C SER A 99 0.21 4.61 8.67
N LEU A 100 1.05 3.60 8.87
CA LEU A 100 0.77 2.22 8.43
C LEU A 100 -0.37 1.59 9.23
N LYS A 101 -0.46 1.89 10.53
CA LYS A 101 -1.57 1.44 11.37
C LYS A 101 -2.87 2.16 11.00
N GLU A 102 -2.81 3.45 10.67
CA GLU A 102 -3.98 4.17 10.14
C GLU A 102 -4.43 3.59 8.80
N HIS A 103 -3.50 3.25 7.91
CA HIS A 103 -3.80 2.55 6.65
C HIS A 103 -4.49 1.20 6.88
N LEU A 104 -4.16 0.45 7.94
CA LEU A 104 -4.90 -0.77 8.28
C LEU A 104 -6.37 -0.50 8.58
N LEU A 105 -6.71 0.64 9.19
CA LEU A 105 -8.10 0.95 9.55
C LEU A 105 -9.02 1.08 8.32
N LEU A 106 -8.49 1.39 7.13
CA LEU A 106 -9.28 1.37 5.88
C LEU A 106 -9.97 0.03 5.65
N PHE A 107 -9.34 -1.09 6.01
CA PHE A 107 -9.92 -2.43 5.81
C PHE A 107 -11.06 -2.75 6.78
N HIS A 108 -11.28 -1.91 7.79
CA HIS A 108 -12.50 -1.91 8.59
C HIS A 108 -13.63 -1.14 7.89
N ASP A 109 -13.32 -0.13 7.09
CA ASP A 109 -14.33 0.77 6.51
C ASP A 109 -14.91 0.27 5.18
N ILE A 110 -14.18 -0.58 4.45
CA ILE A 110 -14.66 -1.19 3.20
C ILE A 110 -15.90 -2.09 3.39
N PRO A 111 -16.75 -2.26 2.36
CA PRO A 111 -17.96 -3.08 2.43
C PRO A 111 -17.73 -4.53 2.87
N GLU A 112 -16.60 -5.13 2.48
CA GLU A 112 -16.20 -6.49 2.79
C GLU A 112 -15.84 -6.69 4.27
N LYS A 113 -15.58 -5.60 5.02
CA LYS A 113 -15.23 -5.63 6.44
C LYS A 113 -14.13 -6.65 6.77
N LEU A 114 -13.02 -6.58 6.03
CA LEU A 114 -11.91 -7.53 6.16
C LEU A 114 -11.19 -7.44 7.51
N ILE A 115 -11.29 -6.30 8.20
CA ILE A 115 -10.90 -6.17 9.61
C ILE A 115 -12.15 -6.09 10.48
N SER A 116 -12.20 -6.97 11.48
CA SER A 116 -13.28 -7.00 12.46
C SER A 116 -13.32 -5.71 13.28
N LYS A 117 -14.49 -5.39 13.82
CA LYS A 117 -14.69 -4.24 14.68
C LYS A 117 -13.78 -4.28 15.92
N GLU A 118 -13.61 -5.46 16.51
CA GLU A 118 -12.77 -5.68 17.68
C GLU A 118 -11.29 -5.46 17.36
N GLU A 119 -10.82 -5.99 16.23
CA GLU A 119 -9.45 -5.76 15.73
C GLU A 119 -9.21 -4.29 15.40
N ALA A 120 -10.15 -3.62 14.73
CA ALA A 120 -10.06 -2.19 14.43
C ALA A 120 -9.99 -1.33 15.70
N LYS A 121 -10.79 -1.64 16.74
CA LYS A 121 -10.72 -0.97 18.04
C LYS A 121 -9.37 -1.15 18.70
N ALA A 122 -8.79 -2.35 18.65
CA ALA A 122 -7.47 -2.62 19.23
C ALA A 122 -6.39 -1.79 18.52
N ILE A 123 -6.39 -1.78 17.18
CA ILE A 123 -5.46 -0.98 16.37
C ILE A 123 -5.62 0.53 16.68
N ALA A 124 -6.86 1.03 16.72
CA ALA A 124 -7.14 2.42 17.05
C ALA A 124 -6.63 2.82 18.44
N GLN A 125 -6.78 1.95 19.44
CA GLN A 125 -6.25 2.18 20.78
C GLN A 125 -4.71 2.21 20.79
N GLU A 126 -4.04 1.39 20.00
CA GLU A 126 -2.58 1.44 19.85
C GLU A 126 -2.13 2.75 19.20
N ILE A 127 -2.81 3.18 18.13
CA ILE A 127 -2.53 4.46 17.47
C ILE A 127 -2.65 5.61 18.48
N LEU A 128 -3.73 5.67 19.25
CA LEU A 128 -3.95 6.79 20.19
C LEU A 128 -2.96 6.84 21.35
N LYS A 129 -2.27 5.74 21.68
CA LYS A 129 -1.16 5.76 22.65
C LYS A 129 0.07 6.50 22.10
N ILE A 130 0.29 6.44 20.79
CA ILE A 130 1.45 7.06 20.12
C ILE A 130 1.08 8.46 19.60
N MET A 131 -0.10 8.59 18.99
CA MET A 131 -0.64 9.80 18.39
C MET A 131 -2.08 10.06 18.91
N PRO A 132 -2.24 10.71 20.08
CA PRO A 132 -3.54 10.96 20.69
C PRO A 132 -4.51 11.81 19.84
N ASN A 133 -3.99 12.48 18.81
CA ASN A 133 -4.76 13.35 17.92
C ASN A 133 -5.17 12.68 16.60
N SER A 134 -4.83 11.41 16.37
CA SER A 134 -5.25 10.68 15.16
C SER A 134 -6.77 10.72 14.99
N GLU A 135 -7.22 11.31 13.89
CA GLU A 135 -8.64 11.38 13.53
C GLU A 135 -9.15 10.01 13.08
N ALA A 136 -8.34 9.27 12.30
CA ALA A 136 -8.68 7.93 11.85
C ALA A 136 -9.00 7.00 13.03
N ALA A 137 -8.12 6.97 14.05
CA ALA A 137 -8.34 6.14 15.22
C ALA A 137 -9.55 6.58 16.06
N LYS A 138 -9.76 7.90 16.23
CA LYS A 138 -10.94 8.42 16.95
C LYS A 138 -12.24 8.05 16.24
N ASN A 139 -12.27 8.14 14.92
CA ASN A 139 -13.45 7.81 14.11
C ASN A 139 -13.84 6.34 14.27
N VAL A 140 -12.88 5.43 14.27
CA VAL A 140 -13.13 4.00 14.53
C VAL A 140 -13.75 3.81 15.91
N LEU A 141 -13.25 4.48 16.95
CA LEU A 141 -13.80 4.31 18.30
C LEU A 141 -15.19 4.95 18.49
N HIS A 142 -15.51 6.01 17.74
CA HIS A 142 -16.82 6.66 17.80
C HIS A 142 -17.91 5.91 17.01
N ASN A 143 -17.54 5.32 15.87
CA ASN A 143 -18.48 4.64 14.97
C ASN A 143 -18.61 3.13 15.23
N ALA A 144 -17.81 2.60 16.14
CA ALA A 144 -17.83 1.19 16.51
C ALA A 144 -18.73 0.91 17.73
#